data_AF-A0A961UU97-F1
#
_entry.id   AF-A0A961UU97-F1
#
_cell.length_a   1.000
_cell.length_b   1.000
_cell.length_c   1.000
_cell.angle_alpha   90.00
_cell.angle_beta   90.00
_cell.angle_gamma   90.00
#
_symmetry.space_group_name_H-M   'P 1'
#
loop_
_entity.id
_entity.type
_entity.pdbx_description
1 polymer ?
#
loop_
_entity_poly.entity_id
_entity_poly.type
_entity_poly.pdbx_seq_one_letter_code
_entity_poly.pdbx_strand_id
1 'polypeptide(L)'
;MEPPGPLDPRRNAYREDLAAKYLEGKVKAARFAEGVPAQVMRASVPLRRAPDYTRGFETEALYGEALTIYDEADGWAWVQLKRDQYVGYLPIDCLSPNVLPPTHRVQVLGTFIYPEPDIKTPPLQHLPLNAVLTVSETSDKFAELTTGGFVPLRHVTTLSRTARDFVDIAERFIGTPYLWGGRTRIGLDCSGLVQLAMEAAGLDCPRDSDMQQADIGEAVLVP
;
A
#
# COMPACT_ATOMS: atom_id res chain seq x y z
N MET A 1 -28.97 0.65 23.18
CA MET A 1 -27.80 0.58 22.29
C MET A 1 -27.00 1.83 22.57
N GLU A 2 -25.80 1.69 23.12
CA GLU A 2 -24.86 2.81 23.17
C GLU A 2 -24.68 3.35 21.74
N PRO A 3 -24.55 4.68 21.56
CA PRO A 3 -24.16 5.19 20.26
C PRO A 3 -22.86 4.50 19.84
N PRO A 4 -22.71 4.10 18.56
CA PRO A 4 -21.44 3.55 18.11
C PRO A 4 -20.32 4.52 18.51
N GLY A 5 -19.24 3.98 19.09
CA GLY A 5 -18.07 4.75 19.47
C GLY A 5 -17.53 5.56 18.27
N PRO A 6 -16.62 6.52 18.51
CA PRO A 6 -16.03 7.29 17.42
C PRO A 6 -15.40 6.35 16.38
N LEU A 7 -15.64 6.63 15.10
CA LEU A 7 -15.03 5.89 13.99
C LEU A 7 -13.51 5.93 14.12
N ASP A 8 -12.80 4.84 13.79
CA ASP A 8 -11.34 4.84 13.87
C ASP A 8 -10.75 5.80 12.81
N PRO A 9 -10.05 6.88 13.19
CA PRO A 9 -9.50 7.85 12.25
C PRO A 9 -8.38 7.27 11.37
N ARG A 10 -7.81 6.12 11.74
CA ARG A 10 -6.86 5.39 10.90
C ARG A 10 -7.53 4.82 9.65
N ARG A 11 -8.83 4.49 9.69
CA ARG A 11 -9.59 3.88 8.57
C ARG A 11 -10.68 4.76 8.00
N ASN A 12 -10.94 5.91 8.63
CA ASN A 12 -11.99 6.83 8.24
C ASN A 12 -11.35 8.21 8.10
N ALA A 13 -11.38 8.76 6.89
CA ALA A 13 -10.71 10.01 6.57
C ALA A 13 -11.47 11.21 7.16
N TYR A 14 -11.22 11.51 8.43
CA TYR A 14 -11.72 12.72 9.08
C TYR A 14 -10.69 13.33 10.05
N ARG A 15 -10.73 14.67 10.13
CA ARG A 15 -10.05 15.55 11.08
C ARG A 15 -10.99 16.73 11.37
N GLU A 16 -10.66 17.58 12.33
CA GLU A 16 -11.59 18.62 12.81
C GLU A 16 -12.03 19.59 11.70
N ASP A 17 -11.12 19.93 10.78
CA ASP A 17 -11.37 20.86 9.68
C ASP A 17 -11.99 20.17 8.46
N LEU A 18 -11.62 18.92 8.17
CA LEU A 18 -11.97 18.23 6.92
C LEU A 18 -12.33 16.76 7.15
N ALA A 19 -13.40 16.30 6.49
CA ALA A 19 -13.71 14.88 6.35
C ALA A 19 -14.01 14.48 4.91
N ALA A 20 -13.89 13.19 4.61
CA ALA A 20 -14.35 12.63 3.35
C ALA A 20 -15.89 12.69 3.26
N LYS A 21 -16.42 12.94 2.06
CA LYS A 21 -17.86 13.15 1.84
C LYS A 21 -18.74 11.99 2.31
N TYR A 22 -18.26 10.75 2.20
CA TYR A 22 -18.99 9.55 2.67
C TYR A 22 -19.18 9.48 4.20
N LEU A 23 -18.51 10.36 4.95
CA LEU A 23 -18.64 10.51 6.40
C LEU A 23 -19.59 11.65 6.80
N GLU A 24 -20.21 12.34 5.85
CA GLU A 24 -21.21 13.38 6.14
C GLU A 24 -22.36 12.79 6.96
N GLY A 25 -22.69 13.46 8.08
CA GLY A 25 -23.66 12.99 9.07
C GLY A 25 -23.15 11.91 10.04
N LYS A 26 -21.94 11.37 9.84
CA LYS A 26 -21.31 10.37 10.74
C LYS A 26 -20.24 10.98 11.64
N VAL A 27 -19.57 12.04 11.19
CA VAL A 27 -18.52 12.74 11.92
C VAL A 27 -18.77 14.25 11.91
N LYS A 28 -18.13 14.97 12.84
CA LYS A 28 -18.09 16.43 12.85
C LYS A 28 -16.82 16.89 12.13
N ALA A 29 -16.98 17.73 11.12
CA ALA A 29 -15.90 18.42 10.42
C ALA A 29 -16.41 19.76 9.86
N ALA A 30 -15.52 20.74 9.68
CA ALA A 30 -15.91 22.04 9.13
C ALA A 30 -16.30 21.98 7.65
N ARG A 31 -15.67 21.09 6.87
CA ARG A 31 -16.02 20.83 5.46
C ARG A 31 -15.88 19.35 5.09
N PHE A 32 -16.52 18.98 3.97
CA PHE A 32 -16.47 17.63 3.40
C PHE A 32 -15.91 17.66 1.97
N ALA A 33 -15.08 16.68 1.60
CA ALA A 33 -14.49 16.56 0.26
C ALA A 33 -14.76 15.19 -0.37
N GLU A 34 -15.10 15.17 -1.68
CA GLU A 34 -15.23 13.93 -2.46
C GLU A 34 -13.89 13.17 -2.55
N GLY A 35 -12.81 13.95 -2.67
CA GLY A 35 -11.46 13.46 -2.90
C GLY A 35 -11.19 13.11 -4.36
N VAL A 36 -9.90 13.05 -4.70
CA VAL A 36 -9.41 12.82 -6.07
C VAL A 36 -8.59 11.54 -6.10
N PRO A 37 -8.81 10.63 -7.07
CA PRO A 37 -8.01 9.42 -7.18
C PRO A 37 -6.56 9.74 -7.59
N ALA A 38 -5.61 9.03 -7.01
CA ALA A 38 -4.21 9.07 -7.40
C ALA A 38 -3.53 7.72 -7.18
N GLN A 39 -2.31 7.58 -7.69
CA GLN A 39 -1.52 6.35 -7.67
C GLN A 39 -0.08 6.62 -7.22
N VAL A 40 0.47 5.74 -6.39
CA VAL A 40 1.85 5.84 -5.89
C VAL A 40 2.87 5.53 -7.00
N MET A 41 3.86 6.39 -7.19
CA MET A 41 4.89 6.25 -8.24
C MET A 41 6.27 5.82 -7.71
N ARG A 42 6.49 5.83 -6.39
CA ARG A 42 7.75 5.39 -5.78
C ARG A 42 7.65 3.95 -5.29
N ALA A 43 8.79 3.30 -5.09
CA ALA A 43 8.88 1.92 -4.63
C ALA A 43 8.06 1.68 -3.35
N SER A 44 8.25 2.57 -2.38
CA SER A 44 7.60 2.60 -1.08
C SER A 44 7.62 4.05 -0.58
N VAL A 45 6.51 4.52 -0.01
CA VAL A 45 6.37 5.89 0.51
C VAL A 45 5.84 5.83 1.95
N PRO A 46 6.59 6.33 2.95
CA PRO A 46 6.10 6.43 4.32
C PRO A 46 4.81 7.27 4.43
N LEU A 47 3.78 6.69 5.04
CA LEU A 47 2.52 7.35 5.36
C LEU A 47 2.49 7.74 6.84
N ARG A 48 2.28 9.03 7.11
CA ARG A 48 2.50 9.65 8.43
C ARG A 48 1.20 10.14 9.05
N ARG A 49 1.16 10.25 10.38
CA ARG A 49 0.03 10.92 11.07
C ARG A 49 -0.01 12.43 10.84
N ALA A 50 1.14 13.04 10.55
CA ALA A 50 1.29 14.47 10.34
C ALA A 50 2.27 14.73 9.18
N PRO A 51 2.15 15.87 8.48
CA PRO A 51 3.05 16.27 7.38
C PRO A 51 4.42 16.74 7.90
N ASP A 52 5.14 15.85 8.58
CA ASP A 52 6.37 16.15 9.30
C ASP A 52 7.40 15.02 9.13
N TYR A 53 8.50 15.30 8.43
CA TYR A 53 9.57 14.34 8.17
C TYR A 53 10.37 13.95 9.43
N THR A 54 10.29 14.73 10.51
CA THR A 54 11.02 14.46 11.76
C THR A 54 10.34 13.42 12.64
N ARG A 55 9.08 13.07 12.31
CA ARG A 55 8.30 12.05 13.03
C ARG A 55 8.43 10.68 12.39
N GLY A 56 8.04 9.66 13.14
CA GLY A 56 7.83 8.31 12.60
C GLY A 56 6.72 8.27 11.55
N PHE A 57 6.50 7.08 10.99
CA PHE A 57 5.41 6.79 10.07
C PHE A 57 4.65 5.55 10.55
N GLU A 58 3.42 5.39 10.08
CA GLU A 58 2.52 4.34 10.56
C GLU A 58 2.48 3.15 9.61
N THR A 59 2.67 3.43 8.32
CA THR A 59 2.65 2.42 7.27
C THR A 59 3.42 2.94 6.05
N GLU A 60 3.55 2.12 5.03
CA GLU A 60 4.07 2.53 3.72
C GLU A 60 3.02 2.29 2.65
N ALA A 61 2.96 3.18 1.65
CA ALA A 61 2.21 2.97 0.42
C ALA A 61 3.17 2.46 -0.67
N LEU A 62 2.82 1.35 -1.33
CA LEU A 62 3.70 0.69 -2.29
C LEU A 62 3.44 1.16 -3.73
N TYR A 63 4.43 0.98 -4.60
CA TYR A 63 4.32 1.33 -6.02
C TYR A 63 3.03 0.79 -6.64
N GLY A 64 2.32 1.66 -7.36
CA GLY A 64 1.09 1.37 -8.07
C GLY A 64 -0.16 1.30 -7.19
N GLU A 65 -0.04 1.30 -5.86
CA GLU A 65 -1.22 1.34 -4.97
C GLU A 65 -2.06 2.58 -5.27
N ALA A 66 -3.37 2.38 -5.39
CA ALA A 66 -4.33 3.46 -5.59
C ALA A 66 -4.74 4.05 -4.24
N LEU A 67 -5.00 5.36 -4.24
CA LEU A 67 -5.45 6.10 -3.08
C LEU A 67 -6.40 7.23 -3.48
N THR A 68 -7.02 7.84 -2.48
CA THR A 68 -7.83 9.07 -2.64
C THR A 68 -7.18 10.19 -1.86
N ILE A 69 -6.92 11.32 -2.52
CA ILE A 69 -6.43 12.56 -1.93
C ILE A 69 -7.64 13.39 -1.49
N TYR A 70 -7.65 13.86 -0.24
CA TYR A 70 -8.70 14.74 0.28
C TYR A 70 -8.24 16.18 0.48
N ASP A 71 -6.93 16.39 0.69
CA ASP A 71 -6.34 17.71 0.89
C ASP A 71 -4.90 17.75 0.42
N GLU A 72 -4.46 18.93 -0.04
CA GLU A 72 -3.08 19.19 -0.45
C GLU A 72 -2.64 20.54 0.13
N ALA A 73 -1.50 20.53 0.83
CA ALA A 73 -0.91 21.73 1.40
C ALA A 73 0.60 21.54 1.60
N ASP A 74 1.40 22.57 1.30
CA ASP A 74 2.85 22.61 1.58
C ASP A 74 3.64 21.39 1.08
N GLY A 75 3.27 20.85 -0.08
CA GLY A 75 3.92 19.68 -0.68
C GLY A 75 3.49 18.33 -0.10
N TRP A 76 2.47 18.30 0.76
CA TRP A 76 1.89 17.09 1.33
C TRP A 76 0.48 16.85 0.81
N ALA A 77 0.13 15.58 0.68
CA ALA A 77 -1.21 15.10 0.43
C ALA A 77 -1.73 14.38 1.67
N TRP A 78 -2.95 14.72 2.12
CA TRP A 78 -3.69 13.92 3.09
C TRP A 78 -4.59 12.94 2.34
N VAL A 79 -4.34 11.64 2.53
CA VAL A 79 -4.83 10.58 1.66
C VAL A 79 -5.46 9.43 2.44
N GLN A 80 -6.27 8.64 1.75
CA GLN A 80 -6.74 7.33 2.17
C GLN A 80 -6.34 6.26 1.16
N LEU A 81 -5.60 5.24 1.60
CA LEU A 81 -5.18 4.11 0.78
C LEU A 81 -6.39 3.25 0.42
N LYS A 82 -6.53 2.83 -0.85
CA LYS A 82 -7.64 1.93 -1.25
C LYS A 82 -7.50 0.52 -0.70
N ARG A 83 -6.26 0.08 -0.45
CA ARG A 83 -5.91 -1.29 -0.05
C ARG A 83 -6.54 -1.70 1.29
N ASP A 84 -6.41 -0.87 2.32
CA ASP A 84 -6.85 -1.19 3.68
C ASP A 84 -7.56 -0.01 4.37
N GLN A 85 -7.88 1.03 3.60
CA GLN A 85 -8.51 2.27 4.05
C GLN A 85 -7.63 3.12 4.97
N TYR A 86 -6.33 2.83 5.09
CA TYR A 86 -5.46 3.57 6.01
C TYR A 86 -5.31 5.04 5.61
N VAL A 87 -5.39 5.94 6.58
CA VAL A 87 -5.39 7.39 6.39
C VAL A 87 -4.11 8.01 6.92
N GLY A 88 -3.54 8.96 6.17
CA GLY A 88 -2.37 9.70 6.62
C GLY A 88 -1.84 10.69 5.58
N TYR A 89 -0.63 11.17 5.82
CA TYR A 89 0.06 12.15 4.99
C TYR A 89 1.25 11.53 4.27
N LEU A 90 1.43 11.89 3.01
CA LEU A 90 2.62 11.59 2.22
C LEU A 90 3.01 12.78 1.32
N PRO A 91 4.24 12.82 0.78
CA PRO A 91 4.66 13.87 -0.15
C PRO A 91 3.91 13.77 -1.49
N ILE A 92 3.39 14.89 -1.99
CA ILE A 92 2.57 14.92 -3.21
C ILE A 92 3.36 14.52 -4.47
N ASP A 93 4.67 14.78 -4.49
CA ASP A 93 5.57 14.48 -5.62
C ASP A 93 5.81 12.98 -5.86
N CYS A 94 5.31 12.14 -4.93
CA CYS A 94 5.30 10.69 -5.03
C CYS A 94 4.05 10.13 -5.72
N LEU A 95 3.09 10.99 -6.10
CA LEU A 95 1.79 10.60 -6.64
C LEU A 95 1.58 10.99 -8.11
N SER A 96 0.92 10.09 -8.86
CA SER A 96 0.40 10.34 -10.20
C SER A 96 -1.11 10.58 -10.14
N PRO A 97 -1.65 11.63 -10.78
CA PRO A 97 -3.10 11.77 -10.97
C PRO A 97 -3.64 10.81 -12.04
N ASN A 98 -2.78 10.26 -12.89
CA ASN A 98 -3.16 9.24 -13.86
C ASN A 98 -3.15 7.87 -13.18
N VAL A 99 -4.33 7.37 -12.81
CA VAL A 99 -4.52 6.07 -12.16
C VAL A 99 -4.73 5.00 -13.21
N LEU A 100 -3.80 4.05 -13.29
CA LEU A 100 -3.89 2.92 -14.20
C LEU A 100 -4.43 1.68 -13.46
N PRO A 101 -5.48 1.00 -14.00
CA PRO A 101 -5.98 -0.24 -13.41
C PRO A 101 -4.90 -1.33 -13.42
N PRO A 102 -4.52 -1.88 -12.25
CA PRO A 102 -3.47 -2.87 -12.19
C PRO A 102 -3.90 -4.17 -12.87
N THR A 103 -2.94 -4.84 -13.51
CA THR A 103 -3.12 -6.15 -14.18
C THR A 103 -2.24 -7.22 -13.55
N HIS A 104 -1.12 -6.80 -12.96
CA HIS A 104 -0.10 -7.66 -12.38
C HIS A 104 0.36 -7.14 -11.03
N ARG A 105 1.07 -7.99 -10.29
CA ARG A 105 1.81 -7.64 -9.08
C ARG A 105 3.20 -8.30 -9.08
N VAL A 106 4.12 -7.72 -8.33
CA VAL A 106 5.41 -8.35 -8.03
C VAL A 106 5.20 -9.53 -7.07
N GLN A 107 5.74 -10.70 -7.41
CA GLN A 107 5.61 -11.96 -6.63
C GLN A 107 6.89 -12.39 -5.90
N VAL A 108 7.98 -11.64 -6.08
CA VAL A 108 9.27 -11.84 -5.40
C VAL A 108 9.50 -10.73 -4.37
N LEU A 109 10.46 -10.90 -3.46
CA LEU A 109 10.72 -9.90 -2.39
C LEU A 109 11.13 -8.52 -2.92
N GLY A 110 11.76 -8.50 -4.09
CA GLY A 110 12.18 -7.28 -4.77
C GLY A 110 12.54 -7.54 -6.23
N THR A 111 12.28 -6.58 -7.10
CA THR A 111 12.68 -6.56 -8.50
C THR A 111 13.04 -5.13 -8.93
N PHE A 112 13.42 -4.94 -10.19
CA PHE A 112 13.71 -3.63 -10.76
C PHE A 112 12.90 -3.39 -12.03
N ILE A 113 12.62 -2.10 -12.30
CA ILE A 113 12.20 -1.59 -13.59
C ILE A 113 13.47 -1.20 -14.36
N TYR A 114 13.59 -1.67 -15.60
CA TYR A 114 14.67 -1.33 -16.52
C TYR A 114 14.16 -0.42 -17.65
N PRO A 115 14.99 0.47 -18.20
CA PRO A 115 14.60 1.31 -19.34
C PRO A 115 14.43 0.49 -20.64
N GLU A 116 15.10 -0.65 -20.74
CA GLU A 116 15.08 -1.58 -21.87
C GLU A 116 14.87 -3.01 -21.34
N PRO A 117 14.45 -3.98 -22.17
CA PRO A 117 14.33 -5.38 -21.77
C PRO A 117 15.70 -6.08 -21.63
N ASP A 118 16.62 -5.48 -20.87
CA ASP A 118 17.94 -6.00 -20.55
C ASP A 118 18.33 -5.65 -19.10
N ILE A 119 18.57 -6.70 -18.30
CA ILE A 119 18.96 -6.58 -16.88
C ILE A 119 20.35 -5.94 -16.68
N LYS A 120 21.15 -5.81 -17.74
CA LYS A 120 22.47 -5.17 -17.69
C LYS A 120 22.38 -3.65 -17.79
N THR A 121 21.22 -3.10 -18.13
CA THR A 121 21.01 -1.64 -18.13
C THR A 121 20.85 -1.10 -16.72
N PRO A 122 21.22 0.18 -16.46
CA PRO A 122 20.99 0.79 -15.15
C PRO A 122 19.49 0.80 -14.81
N PRO A 123 19.06 0.20 -13.69
CA PRO A 123 17.65 0.14 -13.34
C PRO A 123 17.11 1.53 -13.00
N LEU A 124 15.85 1.79 -13.37
CA LEU A 124 15.15 3.04 -13.08
C LEU A 124 14.69 3.09 -11.62
N GLN A 125 14.16 1.98 -11.11
CA GLN A 125 13.59 1.92 -9.75
C GLN A 125 13.48 0.47 -9.25
N HIS A 126 13.61 0.28 -7.94
CA HIS A 126 13.28 -0.99 -7.26
C HIS A 126 11.77 -1.11 -7.01
N LEU A 127 11.23 -2.33 -7.06
CA LEU A 127 9.83 -2.62 -6.70
C LEU A 127 9.76 -3.74 -5.65
N PRO A 128 9.08 -3.52 -4.51
CA PRO A 128 8.90 -4.54 -3.48
C PRO A 128 7.86 -5.60 -3.87
N LEU A 129 7.81 -6.69 -3.11
CA LEU A 129 6.69 -7.64 -3.12
C LEU A 129 5.34 -6.88 -3.02
N ASN A 130 4.34 -7.38 -3.74
CA ASN A 130 2.98 -6.80 -3.81
C ASN A 130 2.85 -5.41 -4.45
N ALA A 131 3.94 -4.78 -4.91
CA ALA A 131 3.81 -3.64 -5.82
C ALA A 131 2.96 -4.04 -7.04
N VAL A 132 1.99 -3.20 -7.40
CA VAL A 132 1.03 -3.48 -8.46
C VAL A 132 1.40 -2.73 -9.75
N LEU A 133 1.14 -3.35 -10.88
CA LEU A 133 1.67 -2.95 -12.18
C LEU A 133 0.57 -3.02 -13.24
N THR A 134 0.64 -2.10 -14.21
CA THR A 134 -0.17 -2.16 -15.44
C THR A 134 0.75 -2.58 -16.58
N VAL A 135 0.63 -3.84 -17.00
CA VAL A 135 1.44 -4.42 -18.07
C VAL A 135 0.70 -4.22 -19.40
N SER A 136 1.37 -3.61 -20.37
CA SER A 136 0.86 -3.43 -21.73
C SER A 136 1.12 -4.65 -22.61
N GLU A 137 2.32 -5.22 -22.51
CA GLU A 137 2.77 -6.34 -23.33
C GLU A 137 3.73 -7.23 -22.53
N THR A 138 3.79 -8.51 -22.91
CA THR A 138 4.77 -9.46 -22.38
C THR A 138 5.57 -10.10 -23.50
N SER A 139 6.88 -10.17 -23.31
CA SER A 139 7.80 -10.98 -24.11
C SER A 139 8.24 -12.23 -23.33
N ASP A 140 9.11 -13.06 -23.90
CA ASP A 140 9.63 -14.26 -23.25
C ASP A 140 10.26 -14.01 -21.86
N LYS A 141 10.88 -12.83 -21.67
CA LYS A 141 11.67 -12.53 -20.45
C LYS A 141 11.20 -11.32 -19.68
N PHE A 142 10.44 -10.41 -20.28
CA PHE A 142 10.05 -9.15 -19.67
C PHE A 142 8.57 -8.83 -19.87
N ALA A 143 7.99 -8.19 -18.87
CA ALA A 143 6.72 -7.48 -18.95
C ALA A 143 7.01 -5.99 -19.14
N GLU A 144 6.43 -5.39 -20.18
CA GLU A 144 6.46 -3.95 -20.45
C GLU A 144 5.35 -3.25 -19.68
N LEU A 145 5.68 -2.13 -19.04
CA LEU A 145 4.71 -1.36 -18.25
C LEU A 145 4.11 -0.24 -19.08
N THR A 146 2.81 0.01 -18.91
CA THR A 146 2.13 1.18 -19.50
C THR A 146 2.73 2.51 -19.02
N THR A 147 3.34 2.53 -17.83
CA THR A 147 4.09 3.68 -17.28
C THR A 147 5.48 3.85 -17.90
N GLY A 148 5.89 2.96 -18.79
CA GLY A 148 7.24 2.85 -19.31
C GLY A 148 8.14 1.92 -18.49
N GLY A 149 9.09 1.30 -19.18
CA GLY A 149 10.08 0.39 -18.62
C GLY A 149 9.63 -1.08 -18.57
N PHE A 150 10.57 -1.93 -18.18
CA PHE A 150 10.46 -3.39 -18.28
C PHE A 150 10.80 -4.05 -16.96
N VAL A 151 10.01 -5.04 -16.55
CA VAL A 151 10.25 -5.87 -15.35
C VAL A 151 10.44 -7.32 -15.80
N PRO A 152 11.41 -8.09 -15.24
CA PRO A 152 11.54 -9.50 -15.59
C PRO A 152 10.23 -10.26 -15.37
N LEU A 153 9.73 -10.94 -16.41
CA LEU A 153 8.41 -11.58 -16.41
C LEU A 153 8.25 -12.58 -15.27
N ARG A 154 9.31 -13.34 -14.95
CA ARG A 154 9.33 -14.29 -13.83
C ARG A 154 9.16 -13.65 -12.45
N HIS A 155 9.35 -12.34 -12.31
CA HIS A 155 9.20 -11.62 -11.04
C HIS A 155 7.78 -11.08 -10.81
N VAL A 156 6.90 -11.17 -11.81
CA VAL A 156 5.53 -10.67 -11.74
C VAL A 156 4.53 -11.80 -11.97
N THR A 157 3.29 -11.58 -11.52
CA THR A 157 2.18 -12.50 -11.77
C THR A 157 0.88 -11.72 -11.92
N THR A 158 -0.12 -12.29 -12.59
CA THR A 158 -1.43 -11.66 -12.74
C THR A 158 -2.09 -11.49 -11.37
N LEU A 159 -2.98 -10.51 -11.21
CA LEU A 159 -3.68 -10.31 -9.92
C LEU A 159 -4.53 -11.51 -9.49
N SER A 160 -5.03 -12.30 -10.44
CA SER A 160 -5.79 -13.53 -10.18
C SER A 160 -4.95 -14.68 -9.62
N ARG A 161 -3.61 -14.59 -9.68
CA ARG A 161 -2.71 -15.64 -9.20
C ARG A 161 -2.15 -15.27 -7.83
N THR A 162 -2.59 -16.03 -6.84
CA THR A 162 -2.22 -15.85 -5.43
C THR A 162 -1.20 -16.88 -4.98
N ALA A 163 -0.45 -16.56 -3.93
CA ALA A 163 0.34 -17.55 -3.21
C ALA A 163 -0.60 -18.56 -2.54
N ARG A 164 -0.21 -19.83 -2.51
CA ARG A 164 -1.03 -20.88 -1.90
C ARG A 164 -1.02 -20.84 -0.38
N ASP A 165 0.11 -20.41 0.18
CA ASP A 165 0.34 -20.33 1.61
C ASP A 165 1.00 -18.98 1.92
N PHE A 166 0.41 -18.24 2.85
CA PHE A 166 0.97 -16.98 3.32
C PHE A 166 2.14 -17.22 4.28
N VAL A 167 2.23 -18.37 4.95
CA VAL A 167 3.37 -18.75 5.79
C VAL A 167 4.63 -18.87 4.92
N ASP A 168 4.55 -19.56 3.78
CA ASP A 168 5.63 -19.64 2.78
C ASP A 168 6.09 -18.25 2.29
N ILE A 169 5.21 -17.25 2.29
CA ILE A 169 5.57 -15.87 1.95
C ILE A 169 6.27 -15.20 3.13
N ALA A 170 5.73 -15.34 4.35
CA ALA A 170 6.30 -14.77 5.56
C ALA A 170 7.73 -15.28 5.81
N GLU A 171 7.99 -16.58 5.62
CA GLU A 171 9.32 -17.18 5.81
C GLU A 171 10.38 -16.60 4.87
N ARG A 172 10.00 -16.09 3.69
CA ARG A 172 10.95 -15.42 2.79
C ARG A 172 11.54 -14.15 3.39
N PHE A 173 10.88 -13.57 4.39
CA PHE A 173 11.34 -12.37 5.08
C PHE A 173 12.29 -12.65 6.24
N ILE A 174 12.68 -13.91 6.50
CA ILE A 174 13.71 -14.22 7.50
C ILE A 174 14.98 -13.38 7.25
N GLY A 175 15.46 -12.74 8.31
CA GLY A 175 16.61 -11.84 8.29
C GLY A 175 16.32 -10.38 7.89
N THR A 176 15.07 -10.01 7.59
CA THR A 176 14.71 -8.60 7.41
C THR A 176 14.75 -7.87 8.76
N PRO A 177 15.40 -6.69 8.85
CA PRO A 177 15.41 -5.91 10.08
C PRO A 177 14.01 -5.38 10.42
N TYR A 178 13.73 -5.27 11.72
CA TYR A 178 12.52 -4.62 12.18
C TYR A 178 12.55 -3.13 11.86
N LEU A 179 11.49 -2.62 11.24
CA LEU A 179 11.26 -1.20 10.99
C LEU A 179 9.81 -0.86 11.32
N TRP A 180 9.61 -0.01 12.33
CA TRP A 180 8.28 0.50 12.66
C TRP A 180 7.62 1.13 11.43
N GLY A 181 6.39 0.74 11.13
CA GLY A 181 5.64 1.20 9.96
C GLY A 181 6.03 0.49 8.66
N GLY A 182 7.10 -0.30 8.62
CA GLY A 182 7.66 -0.87 7.40
C GLY A 182 6.82 -1.99 6.78
N ARG A 183 6.83 -2.04 5.44
CA ARG A 183 6.14 -3.03 4.60
C ARG A 183 7.01 -3.51 3.44
N THR A 184 8.33 -3.63 3.62
CA THR A 184 9.22 -4.12 2.55
C THR A 184 10.33 -5.04 3.05
N ARG A 185 11.06 -5.68 2.12
CA ARG A 185 12.25 -6.49 2.45
C ARG A 185 13.38 -5.67 3.10
N ILE A 186 13.39 -4.35 2.89
CA ILE A 186 14.39 -3.43 3.48
C ILE A 186 14.12 -3.19 4.96
N GLY A 187 12.85 -3.26 5.38
CA GLY A 187 12.43 -3.20 6.77
C GLY A 187 10.92 -3.41 6.90
N LEU A 188 10.50 -4.14 7.92
CA LEU A 188 9.09 -4.41 8.21
C LEU A 188 8.81 -4.51 9.71
N ASP A 189 7.57 -4.29 10.11
CA ASP A 189 7.12 -4.53 11.49
C ASP A 189 6.25 -5.79 11.61
N CYS A 190 5.75 -6.04 12.83
CA CYS A 190 5.00 -7.25 13.16
C CYS A 190 3.75 -7.42 12.29
N SER A 191 2.89 -6.41 12.23
CA SER A 191 1.64 -6.47 11.49
C SER A 191 1.85 -6.27 9.99
N GLY A 192 2.92 -5.59 9.57
CA GLY A 192 3.34 -5.46 8.19
C GLY A 192 3.76 -6.80 7.57
N LEU A 193 4.44 -7.69 8.33
CA LEU A 193 4.75 -9.06 7.88
C LEU A 193 3.48 -9.84 7.56
N VAL A 194 2.54 -9.86 8.52
CA VAL A 194 1.27 -10.58 8.40
C VAL A 194 0.49 -10.05 7.19
N GLN A 195 0.40 -8.73 7.07
CA GLN A 195 -0.32 -8.08 5.98
C GLN A 195 0.27 -8.42 4.61
N LEU A 196 1.58 -8.27 4.41
CA LEU A 196 2.23 -8.59 3.12
C LEU A 196 2.04 -10.05 2.71
N ALA A 197 2.16 -10.96 3.68
CA ALA A 197 2.01 -12.39 3.47
C ALA A 197 0.58 -12.75 3.04
N MET A 198 -0.42 -12.23 3.76
CA MET A 198 -1.84 -12.44 3.45
C MET A 198 -2.23 -11.83 2.12
N GLU A 199 -1.81 -10.60 1.84
CA GLU A 199 -2.05 -9.92 0.55
C GLU A 199 -1.46 -10.73 -0.62
N ALA A 200 -0.26 -11.31 -0.44
CA ALA A 200 0.35 -12.14 -1.46
C ALA A 200 -0.43 -13.45 -1.73
N ALA A 201 -1.18 -13.93 -0.73
CA ALA A 201 -2.13 -15.04 -0.82
C ALA A 201 -3.55 -14.62 -1.23
N GLY A 202 -3.77 -13.33 -1.53
CA GLY A 202 -5.07 -12.79 -1.94
C GLY A 202 -6.08 -12.66 -0.81
N LEU A 203 -5.60 -12.52 0.43
CA LEU A 203 -6.42 -12.32 1.62
C LEU A 203 -6.26 -10.87 2.10
N ASP A 204 -7.39 -10.20 2.30
CA ASP A 204 -7.41 -8.85 2.87
C ASP A 204 -6.95 -8.89 4.34
N CYS A 205 -6.11 -7.94 4.72
CA CYS A 205 -5.55 -7.87 6.06
C CYS A 205 -5.39 -6.40 6.50
N PRO A 206 -6.00 -5.97 7.62
CA PRO A 206 -5.79 -4.64 8.18
C PRO A 206 -4.33 -4.37 8.53
N ARG A 207 -3.95 -3.10 8.64
CA ARG A 207 -2.55 -2.70 8.87
C ARG A 207 -2.03 -2.97 10.26
N ASP A 208 -2.82 -2.67 11.28
CA ASP A 208 -2.37 -2.67 12.66
C ASP A 208 -2.78 -3.95 13.36
N SER A 209 -1.95 -4.41 14.30
CA SER A 209 -2.17 -5.68 15.00
C SER A 209 -3.47 -5.71 15.81
N ASP A 210 -3.91 -4.58 16.35
CA ASP A 210 -5.20 -4.47 17.05
C ASP A 210 -6.38 -4.66 16.10
N MET A 211 -6.30 -4.09 14.89
CA MET A 211 -7.30 -4.30 13.85
C MET A 211 -7.25 -5.72 13.29
N GLN A 212 -6.06 -6.29 13.11
CA GLN A 212 -5.92 -7.68 12.70
C GLN A 212 -6.58 -8.59 13.73
N GLN A 213 -6.28 -8.43 15.02
CA GLN A 213 -6.91 -9.20 16.09
C GLN A 213 -8.44 -9.05 16.11
N ALA A 214 -8.97 -7.85 15.83
CA ALA A 214 -10.40 -7.59 15.87
C ALA A 214 -11.16 -8.12 14.63
N ASP A 215 -10.54 -8.05 13.45
CA ASP A 215 -11.25 -8.20 12.17
C ASP A 215 -11.00 -9.54 11.47
N ILE A 216 -9.88 -10.24 11.76
CA ILE A 216 -9.48 -11.42 10.99
C ILE A 216 -9.44 -12.69 11.83
N GLY A 217 -9.80 -13.81 11.20
CA GLY A 217 -9.79 -15.14 11.81
C GLY A 217 -10.96 -15.39 12.75
N GLU A 218 -10.84 -16.44 13.55
CA GLU A 218 -11.81 -16.83 14.56
C GLU A 218 -11.12 -16.95 15.92
N ALA A 219 -11.84 -16.60 16.99
CA ALA A 219 -11.31 -16.71 18.34
C ALA A 219 -11.03 -18.18 18.68
N VAL A 220 -9.75 -18.51 18.87
CA VAL A 220 -9.33 -19.83 19.36
C VAL A 220 -9.40 -19.80 20.88
N LEU A 221 -10.40 -20.49 21.44
CA LEU A 221 -10.50 -20.67 22.88
C LEU A 221 -9.34 -21.56 23.35
N VAL A 222 -8.42 -20.98 24.10
CA VAL A 222 -7.37 -21.74 24.78
C VAL A 222 -7.98 -22.28 26.09
N PRO A 223 -8.02 -23.61 26.29
CA PRO A 223 -8.54 -24.23 27.51
C PRO A 223 -7.80 -23.81 28.79
#